data_AF-A0A928E7V3-F1
#
_entry.id   AF-A0A928E7V3-F1
#
_cell.length_a   1.000
_cell.length_b   1.000
_cell.length_c   1.000
_cell.angle_alpha   90.00
_cell.angle_beta   90.00
_cell.angle_gamma   90.00
#
_symmetry.space_group_name_H-M   'P 1'
#
loop_
_entity.id
_entity.type
_entity.pdbx_description
1 polymer ?
#
loop_
_entity_poly.entity_id
_entity_poly.type
_entity_poly.pdbx_seq_one_letter_code
_entity_poly.pdbx_strand_id
1 'polypeptide(L)'
;MKNQKTVKIVHSPKQRFWGIMALVALFGCGVMVGVGMNSDKVESVNNVETQEVAQPQKTCVQIEELLAERLPEPDGQGELRIIRAKIFAQMSERGCPENSEKYVALAKQELEIARALEDDEFDQYETIEVVETYKRLDMQAAAEEILETAKKLTNPAIDFILEVEKIINEQ
;
A
#
# COMPACT_ATOMS: atom_id res chain seq x y z
N MET A 1 28.29 46.64 40.04
CA MET A 1 28.38 47.45 38.80
C MET A 1 27.11 47.24 37.99
N LYS A 2 26.70 48.29 37.27
CA LYS A 2 25.36 48.54 36.70
C LYS A 2 25.07 47.73 35.42
N ASN A 3 23.77 47.44 35.19
CA ASN A 3 22.97 47.44 33.94
C ASN A 3 23.55 46.76 32.68
N GLN A 4 22.78 46.00 31.89
CA GLN A 4 21.62 46.50 31.15
C GLN A 4 20.78 45.34 30.55
N LYS A 5 19.45 45.45 30.64
CA LYS A 5 18.48 44.68 29.85
C LYS A 5 18.40 45.26 28.43
N THR A 6 18.25 44.41 27.42
CA THR A 6 17.55 44.76 26.17
C THR A 6 16.55 43.66 25.80
N VAL A 7 15.38 44.13 25.39
CA VAL A 7 14.12 43.41 25.23
C VAL A 7 13.73 43.45 23.74
N LYS A 8 13.25 42.31 23.23
CA LYS A 8 12.36 42.08 22.07
C LYS A 8 12.86 42.40 20.65
N ILE A 9 12.58 41.49 19.72
CA ILE A 9 11.45 41.57 18.76
C ILE A 9 11.05 40.14 18.33
N VAL A 10 9.75 39.87 18.31
CA VAL A 10 9.07 38.64 17.81
C VAL A 10 8.48 38.96 16.42
N HIS A 11 8.28 37.93 15.59
CA HIS A 11 7.65 37.85 14.25
C HIS A 11 8.62 38.05 13.06
N SER A 12 8.57 37.31 11.94
CA SER A 12 7.53 36.47 11.32
C SER A 12 8.17 35.48 10.31
N PRO A 13 7.61 34.27 10.06
CA PRO A 13 8.01 33.38 8.98
C PRO A 13 7.12 33.63 7.74
N LYS A 14 7.60 34.38 6.75
CA LYS A 14 7.10 34.36 5.36
C LYS A 14 7.91 35.30 4.48
N GLN A 15 8.08 34.87 3.23
CA GLN A 15 8.58 35.60 2.06
C GLN A 15 10.10 35.63 1.85
N ARG A 16 10.55 34.82 0.88
CA ARG A 16 11.31 35.29 -0.30
C ARG A 16 11.42 34.19 -1.36
N PHE A 17 10.33 34.04 -2.12
CA PHE A 17 10.33 33.61 -3.51
C PHE A 17 11.29 34.52 -4.29
N TRP A 18 12.46 34.04 -4.71
CA TRP A 18 13.43 34.84 -5.47
C TRP A 18 14.27 33.99 -6.45
N GLY A 19 13.58 33.37 -7.42
CA GLY A 19 14.16 32.68 -8.57
C GLY A 19 13.14 31.66 -9.05
N ILE A 20 12.54 31.69 -10.24
CA ILE A 20 13.06 32.07 -11.55
C ILE A 20 11.86 32.60 -12.36
N MET A 21 11.53 33.89 -12.19
CA MET A 21 10.71 34.65 -13.13
C MET A 21 11.66 35.23 -14.20
N ALA A 22 12.19 34.35 -15.05
CA ALA A 22 13.10 34.73 -16.15
C ALA A 22 12.87 33.90 -17.43
N LEU A 23 11.67 33.33 -17.62
CA LEU A 23 11.32 32.53 -18.80
C LEU A 23 10.07 33.08 -19.54
N VAL A 24 9.81 34.39 -19.39
CA VAL A 24 8.68 35.08 -20.06
C VAL A 24 9.16 36.18 -21.03
N ALA A 25 10.46 36.30 -21.28
CA ALA A 25 11.03 37.36 -22.11
C ALA A 25 11.81 36.84 -23.35
N LEU A 26 11.36 35.74 -23.95
CA LEU A 26 11.84 35.32 -25.27
C LEU A 26 10.69 35.49 -26.28
N PHE A 27 10.58 36.74 -26.75
CA PHE A 27 10.36 37.12 -28.15
C PHE A 27 9.47 36.14 -28.96
N GLY A 28 8.23 36.45 -29.30
CA GLY A 28 7.81 37.74 -29.83
C GLY A 28 8.38 37.98 -31.23
N CYS A 29 8.18 37.04 -32.17
CA CYS A 29 8.29 37.24 -33.63
C CYS A 29 7.51 36.17 -34.41
N GLY A 30 6.22 35.99 -34.09
CA GLY A 30 5.34 35.04 -34.77
C GLY A 30 3.90 35.54 -34.94
N VAL A 31 3.72 36.85 -35.16
CA VAL A 31 2.43 37.38 -35.63
C VAL A 31 2.44 37.28 -37.16
N MET A 32 1.77 36.27 -37.71
CA MET A 32 1.19 36.38 -39.04
C MET A 32 -0.20 35.75 -39.09
N VAL A 33 -1.18 36.65 -39.01
CA VAL A 33 -2.37 36.75 -39.87
C VAL A 33 -3.21 35.48 -40.07
N GLY A 34 -4.31 35.42 -39.32
CA GLY A 34 -5.49 34.62 -39.66
C GLY A 34 -6.75 35.34 -39.18
N VAL A 35 -7.13 36.41 -39.89
CA VAL A 35 -8.41 37.12 -39.71
C VAL A 35 -9.51 36.31 -40.40
N GLY A 36 -10.53 35.91 -39.65
CA GLY A 36 -11.82 35.41 -40.16
C GLY A 36 -12.94 36.01 -39.31
N MET A 37 -13.82 36.79 -39.95
CA MET A 37 -14.80 37.71 -39.35
C MET A 37 -16.11 37.02 -38.92
N ASN A 38 -16.75 37.59 -37.88
CA ASN A 38 -18.20 37.70 -37.54
C ASN A 38 -19.10 36.43 -37.59
N SER A 39 -20.08 36.20 -36.70
CA SER A 39 -21.07 37.14 -36.16
C SER A 39 -21.88 36.52 -35.00
N ASP A 40 -22.49 37.39 -34.20
CA ASP A 40 -23.73 37.22 -33.41
C ASP A 40 -23.77 36.37 -32.11
N LYS A 41 -23.65 37.12 -30.99
CA LYS A 41 -24.63 37.20 -29.89
C LYS A 41 -25.54 35.98 -29.64
N VAL A 42 -25.23 35.18 -28.63
CA VAL A 42 -26.22 34.35 -27.92
C VAL A 42 -25.92 34.32 -26.41
N GLU A 43 -26.99 34.55 -25.66
CA GLU A 43 -27.14 34.48 -24.21
C GLU A 43 -26.76 33.14 -23.57
N SER A 44 -26.73 33.21 -22.24
CA SER A 44 -27.07 32.17 -21.28
C SER A 44 -25.85 31.42 -20.71
N VAL A 45 -25.56 31.57 -19.42
CA VAL A 45 -26.22 30.96 -18.24
C VAL A 45 -25.28 29.86 -17.70
N ASN A 46 -25.12 29.86 -16.37
CA ASN A 46 -24.49 28.82 -15.54
C ASN A 46 -22.96 28.75 -15.51
N ASN A 47 -22.35 29.56 -14.64
CA ASN A 47 -21.18 29.10 -13.88
C ASN A 47 -21.69 28.05 -12.87
N VAL A 48 -21.88 26.82 -13.35
CA VAL A 48 -21.89 25.64 -12.48
C VAL A 48 -20.43 25.37 -12.15
N GLU A 49 -20.06 25.59 -10.89
CA GLU A 49 -18.89 24.94 -10.30
C GLU A 49 -18.95 23.48 -10.71
N THR A 50 -17.97 23.07 -11.51
CA THR A 50 -17.77 21.68 -11.87
C THR A 50 -17.37 20.98 -10.58
N GLN A 51 -18.38 20.46 -9.88
CA GLN A 51 -18.22 19.40 -8.91
C GLN A 51 -17.56 18.25 -9.65
N GLU A 52 -16.33 17.96 -9.26
CA GLU A 52 -15.61 16.74 -9.63
C GLU A 52 -16.46 15.56 -9.15
N VAL A 53 -17.29 15.04 -10.04
CA VAL A 53 -17.99 13.77 -9.82
C VAL A 53 -16.90 12.72 -9.85
N ALA A 54 -16.39 12.37 -8.67
CA ALA A 54 -15.57 11.21 -8.45
C ALA A 54 -16.26 10.02 -9.14
N GLN A 55 -15.62 9.48 -10.17
CA GLN A 55 -16.16 8.30 -10.85
C GLN A 55 -16.35 7.19 -9.80
N PRO A 56 -17.42 6.39 -9.91
CA PRO A 56 -17.61 5.28 -9.00
C PRO A 56 -16.41 4.34 -9.15
N GLN A 57 -15.51 4.36 -8.17
CA GLN A 57 -14.39 3.42 -8.15
C GLN A 57 -14.96 2.01 -8.17
N LYS A 58 -14.37 1.13 -8.99
CA LYS A 58 -14.74 -0.28 -9.01
C LYS A 58 -14.59 -0.85 -7.60
N THR A 59 -15.51 -1.71 -7.17
CA THR A 59 -15.48 -2.33 -5.83
C THR A 59 -14.15 -3.02 -5.52
N CYS A 60 -13.50 -3.64 -6.52
CA CYS A 60 -12.20 -4.27 -6.34
C CYS A 60 -11.10 -3.27 -5.96
N VAL A 61 -11.14 -2.04 -6.50
CA VAL A 61 -10.17 -0.99 -6.18
C VAL A 61 -10.36 -0.53 -4.73
N GLN A 62 -11.61 -0.35 -4.31
CA GLN A 62 -11.92 0.01 -2.93
C GLN A 62 -11.45 -1.09 -1.94
N ILE A 63 -11.56 -2.36 -2.31
CA ILE A 63 -11.04 -3.46 -1.50
C ILE A 63 -9.51 -3.39 -1.38
N GLU A 64 -8.80 -3.18 -2.49
CA GLU A 64 -7.35 -3.02 -2.47
C GLU A 64 -6.92 -1.81 -1.62
N GLU A 65 -7.59 -0.67 -1.76
CA GLU A 65 -7.32 0.53 -0.96
C GLU A 65 -7.52 0.27 0.55
N LEU A 66 -8.66 -0.31 0.93
CA LEU A 66 -8.96 -0.62 2.33
C LEU A 66 -8.01 -1.65 2.94
N LEU A 67 -7.56 -2.63 2.15
CA LEU A 67 -6.56 -3.59 2.59
C LEU A 67 -5.17 -2.95 2.67
N ALA A 68 -4.84 -2.02 1.77
CA ALA A 68 -3.55 -1.32 1.76
C ALA A 68 -3.39 -0.41 2.98
N GLU A 69 -4.46 0.24 3.44
CA GLU A 69 -4.47 1.01 4.69
C GLU A 69 -4.16 0.18 5.93
N ARG A 70 -4.37 -1.14 5.87
CA ARG A 70 -4.11 -2.08 6.97
C ARG A 70 -2.70 -2.66 6.94
N LEU A 71 -1.92 -2.41 5.89
CA LEU A 71 -0.56 -2.93 5.79
C LEU A 71 0.30 -2.32 6.91
N PRO A 72 0.85 -3.12 7.82
CA PRO A 72 1.83 -2.60 8.77
C PRO A 72 3.10 -2.18 8.01
N GLU A 73 3.83 -1.21 8.55
CA GLU A 73 5.11 -0.78 7.98
C GLU A 73 6.09 -1.97 7.88
N PRO A 74 6.89 -2.06 6.80
CA PRO A 74 7.88 -3.11 6.66
C PRO A 74 9.01 -2.85 7.66
N ASP A 75 9.08 -3.65 8.71
CA ASP A 75 10.16 -3.63 9.69
C ASP A 75 10.90 -4.97 9.76
N GLY A 76 11.67 -5.18 10.83
CA GLY A 76 12.44 -6.40 11.05
C GLY A 76 11.73 -7.49 11.86
N GLN A 77 10.42 -7.41 12.09
CA GLN A 77 9.68 -8.38 12.92
C GLN A 77 8.99 -9.44 12.03
N GLY A 78 9.18 -10.73 12.31
CA GLY A 78 8.59 -11.81 11.52
C GLY A 78 7.06 -11.83 11.57
N GLU A 79 6.46 -11.62 12.74
CA GLU A 79 5.00 -11.54 12.91
C GLU A 79 4.36 -10.52 11.94
N LEU A 80 4.94 -9.32 11.82
CA LEU A 80 4.42 -8.29 10.92
C LEU A 80 4.57 -8.68 9.44
N ARG A 81 5.58 -9.48 9.10
CA ARG A 81 5.75 -10.03 7.75
C ARG A 81 4.65 -11.05 7.43
N ILE A 82 4.28 -11.91 8.38
CA ILE A 82 3.15 -12.84 8.24
C ILE A 82 1.84 -12.06 8.01
N ILE A 83 1.60 -10.99 8.77
CA ILE A 83 0.42 -10.14 8.61
C ILE A 83 0.39 -9.47 7.23
N ARG A 84 1.53 -8.96 6.74
CA ARG A 84 1.62 -8.39 5.37
C ARG A 84 1.32 -9.44 4.32
N ALA A 85 1.87 -10.65 4.46
CA ALA A 85 1.60 -11.76 3.55
C ALA A 85 0.10 -12.09 3.47
N LYS A 86 -0.57 -12.18 4.63
CA LYS A 86 -2.02 -12.39 4.73
C LYS A 86 -2.79 -11.31 3.97
N ILE A 87 -2.44 -10.04 4.17
CA ILE A 87 -3.12 -8.91 3.52
C ILE A 87 -2.93 -8.99 2.00
N PHE A 88 -1.72 -9.28 1.52
CA PHE A 88 -1.48 -9.46 0.09
C PHE A 88 -2.24 -10.66 -0.50
N ALA A 89 -2.29 -11.79 0.20
CA ALA A 89 -3.10 -12.94 -0.23
C ALA A 89 -4.59 -12.56 -0.36
N GLN A 90 -5.12 -11.79 0.60
CA GLN A 90 -6.50 -11.27 0.52
C GLN A 90 -6.71 -10.32 -0.66
N MET A 91 -5.72 -9.47 -0.98
CA MET A 91 -5.77 -8.62 -2.18
C MET A 91 -5.75 -9.44 -3.47
N SER A 92 -5.00 -10.55 -3.54
CA SER A 92 -5.01 -11.40 -4.75
C SER A 92 -6.35 -12.11 -4.98
N GLU A 93 -7.07 -12.46 -3.91
CA GLU A 93 -8.36 -13.17 -3.98
C GLU A 93 -9.54 -12.22 -4.25
N ARG A 94 -9.52 -11.03 -3.64
CA ARG A 94 -10.70 -10.13 -3.56
C ARG A 94 -10.49 -8.78 -4.23
N GLY A 95 -9.24 -8.43 -4.50
CA GLY A 95 -8.86 -7.21 -5.21
C GLY A 95 -9.15 -7.30 -6.71
N CYS A 96 -8.54 -6.40 -7.46
CA CYS A 96 -8.73 -6.37 -8.90
C CYS A 96 -7.93 -7.49 -9.57
N PRO A 97 -8.53 -8.26 -10.50
CA PRO A 97 -7.90 -9.42 -11.11
C PRO A 97 -6.62 -9.05 -11.87
N GLU A 98 -6.52 -7.82 -12.38
CA GLU A 98 -5.34 -7.30 -13.07
C GLU A 98 -4.10 -7.22 -12.17
N ASN A 99 -4.29 -7.16 -10.85
CA ASN A 99 -3.21 -7.09 -9.85
C ASN A 99 -2.99 -8.42 -9.11
N SER A 100 -3.80 -9.45 -9.36
CA SER A 100 -3.80 -10.68 -8.55
C SER A 100 -2.41 -11.33 -8.49
N GLU A 101 -1.74 -11.50 -9.63
CA GLU A 101 -0.39 -12.10 -9.69
C GLU A 101 0.65 -11.29 -8.91
N LYS A 102 0.58 -9.95 -8.98
CA LYS A 102 1.46 -9.07 -8.21
C LYS A 102 1.30 -9.31 -6.71
N TYR A 103 0.08 -9.43 -6.22
CA TYR A 103 -0.18 -9.64 -4.81
C TYR A 103 0.20 -11.05 -4.35
N VAL A 104 0.01 -12.06 -5.19
CA VAL A 104 0.55 -13.41 -4.93
C VAL A 104 2.07 -13.35 -4.75
N ALA A 105 2.78 -12.66 -5.65
CA ALA A 105 4.24 -12.55 -5.55
C ALA A 105 4.70 -11.82 -4.28
N LEU A 106 4.01 -10.74 -3.89
CA LEU A 106 4.28 -10.01 -2.65
C LEU A 106 3.98 -10.86 -1.40
N ALA A 107 2.88 -11.61 -1.40
CA ALA A 107 2.53 -12.49 -0.29
C ALA A 107 3.61 -13.56 -0.07
N LYS A 108 4.08 -14.20 -1.15
CA LYS A 108 5.19 -15.15 -1.12
C LYS A 108 6.46 -14.51 -0.57
N GLN A 109 6.82 -13.34 -1.07
CA GLN A 109 8.00 -12.62 -0.62
C GLN A 109 7.97 -12.34 0.89
N GLU A 110 6.84 -11.88 1.42
CA GLU A 110 6.73 -11.58 2.85
C GLU A 110 6.79 -12.85 3.71
N LEU A 111 6.23 -13.98 3.26
CA LEU A 111 6.38 -15.27 3.97
C LEU A 111 7.83 -15.76 3.98
N GLU A 112 8.55 -15.66 2.86
CA GLU A 112 9.97 -16.05 2.81
C GLU A 112 10.84 -15.17 3.73
N ILE A 113 10.51 -13.88 3.85
CA ILE A 113 11.19 -13.00 4.81
C ILE A 113 10.84 -13.40 6.24
N ALA A 114 9.58 -13.70 6.54
CA ALA A 114 9.16 -14.16 7.87
C ALA A 114 9.91 -15.43 8.29
N ARG A 115 9.95 -16.43 7.39
CA ARG A 115 10.71 -17.68 7.56
C ARG A 115 12.18 -17.42 7.88
N ALA A 116 12.82 -16.54 7.13
CA ALA A 116 14.22 -16.20 7.35
C ALA A 116 14.50 -15.45 8.66
N LEU A 117 13.52 -14.70 9.19
CA LEU A 117 13.65 -13.98 10.46
C LEU A 117 13.42 -14.88 11.68
N GLU A 118 12.46 -15.79 11.59
CA GLU A 118 12.07 -16.70 12.68
C GLU A 118 12.77 -18.07 12.60
N ASP A 119 13.61 -18.32 11.58
CA ASP A 119 14.31 -19.59 11.33
C ASP A 119 13.34 -20.80 11.25
N ASP A 120 12.17 -20.58 10.64
CA ASP A 120 11.04 -21.52 10.58
C ASP A 120 10.48 -21.95 11.96
N GLU A 121 10.87 -21.29 13.06
CA GLU A 121 10.37 -21.53 14.42
C GLU A 121 9.21 -20.58 14.78
N PHE A 122 8.06 -20.80 14.14
CA PHE A 122 6.84 -20.06 14.44
C PHE A 122 6.14 -20.57 15.70
N ASP A 123 5.45 -19.67 16.41
CA ASP A 123 4.51 -20.11 17.44
C ASP A 123 3.27 -20.79 16.82
N GLN A 124 2.37 -21.32 17.64
CA GLN A 124 1.19 -22.04 17.13
C GLN A 124 0.27 -21.15 16.28
N TYR A 125 0.07 -19.91 16.71
CA TYR A 125 -0.81 -18.97 16.02
C TYR A 125 -0.20 -18.55 14.67
N GLU A 126 1.08 -18.22 14.68
CA GLU A 126 1.85 -17.87 13.48
C GLU A 126 1.91 -19.03 12.50
N THR A 127 2.16 -20.25 12.98
CA THR A 127 2.17 -21.47 12.14
C THR A 127 0.84 -21.65 11.41
N ILE A 128 -0.28 -21.51 12.12
CA ILE A 128 -1.62 -21.61 11.53
C ILE A 128 -1.78 -20.54 10.45
N GLU A 129 -1.43 -19.29 10.73
CA GLU A 129 -1.57 -18.19 9.77
C GLU A 129 -0.69 -18.38 8.52
N VAL A 130 0.55 -18.83 8.70
CA VAL A 130 1.49 -19.13 7.61
C VAL A 130 0.94 -20.25 6.74
N VAL A 131 0.48 -21.36 7.34
CA VAL A 131 -0.07 -22.52 6.62
C VAL A 131 -1.37 -22.16 5.90
N GLU A 132 -2.28 -21.43 6.54
CA GLU A 132 -3.49 -20.91 5.89
C GLU A 132 -3.15 -20.00 4.71
N THR A 133 -2.15 -19.13 4.87
CA THR A 133 -1.74 -18.21 3.80
C THR A 133 -1.13 -18.98 2.64
N TYR A 134 -0.27 -19.99 2.90
CA TYR A 134 0.23 -20.86 1.83
C TYR A 134 -0.87 -21.61 1.10
N LYS A 135 -1.88 -22.08 1.83
CA LYS A 135 -3.06 -22.72 1.22
C LYS A 135 -3.78 -21.77 0.26
N ARG A 136 -4.05 -20.53 0.69
CA ARG A 136 -4.67 -19.48 -0.16
C ARG A 136 -3.87 -19.17 -1.43
N LEU A 137 -2.55 -19.36 -1.38
CA LEU A 137 -1.63 -19.13 -2.49
C LEU A 137 -1.35 -20.38 -3.34
N ASP A 138 -2.10 -21.46 -3.15
CA ASP A 138 -1.92 -22.77 -3.81
C ASP A 138 -0.49 -23.35 -3.61
N MET A 139 0.12 -23.13 -2.44
CA MET A 139 1.48 -23.55 -2.10
C MET A 139 1.51 -24.71 -1.11
N GLN A 140 0.86 -25.82 -1.46
CA GLN A 140 0.74 -26.99 -0.58
C GLN A 140 2.08 -27.53 -0.08
N ALA A 141 3.11 -27.63 -0.95
CA ALA A 141 4.42 -28.13 -0.55
C ALA A 141 5.10 -27.26 0.53
N ALA A 142 4.93 -25.94 0.47
CA ALA A 142 5.49 -25.04 1.49
C ALA A 142 4.72 -25.14 2.81
N ALA A 143 3.41 -25.33 2.77
CA ALA A 143 2.61 -25.59 3.95
C ALA A 143 3.00 -26.90 4.65
N GLU A 144 3.24 -27.96 3.88
CA GLU A 144 3.73 -29.26 4.38
C GLU A 144 5.12 -29.14 5.00
N GLU A 145 6.01 -28.33 4.44
CA GLU A 145 7.33 -28.08 5.00
C GLU A 145 7.27 -27.44 6.40
N ILE A 146 6.42 -26.42 6.58
CA ILE A 146 6.20 -25.78 7.90
C ILE A 146 5.64 -26.79 8.92
N LEU A 147 4.68 -27.61 8.51
CA LEU A 147 4.14 -28.68 9.36
C LEU A 147 5.24 -29.67 9.80
N GLU A 148 6.10 -30.10 8.88
CA GLU A 148 7.21 -31.01 9.20
C GLU A 148 8.25 -30.38 10.14
N THR A 149 8.45 -29.07 10.08
CA THR A 149 9.27 -28.33 11.04
C THR A 149 8.60 -28.27 12.41
N ALA A 150 7.30 -27.96 12.47
CA ALA A 150 6.53 -27.95 13.71
C ALA A 150 6.52 -29.33 14.42
N LYS A 151 6.45 -30.43 13.65
CA LYS A 151 6.54 -31.81 14.19
C LYS A 151 7.88 -32.14 14.85
N LYS A 152 8.97 -31.46 14.47
CA LYS A 152 10.32 -31.69 15.01
C LYS A 152 10.61 -30.94 16.29
N LEU A 153 9.74 -30.00 16.69
CA LEU A 153 9.87 -29.29 17.95
C LEU A 153 9.82 -30.28 19.13
N THR A 154 10.40 -29.92 20.27
CA THR A 154 10.67 -30.89 21.36
C THR A 154 9.38 -31.47 21.99
N ASN A 155 8.22 -30.82 21.82
CA ASN A 155 6.95 -31.32 22.34
C ASN A 155 5.71 -30.68 21.65
N PRO A 156 5.43 -30.97 20.37
CA PRO A 156 4.27 -30.41 19.71
C PRO A 156 3.00 -31.03 20.29
N ALA A 157 2.00 -30.19 20.59
CA ALA A 157 0.69 -30.68 20.99
C ALA A 157 0.06 -31.44 19.80
N ILE A 158 -0.34 -32.69 20.00
CA ILE A 158 -0.92 -33.53 18.93
C ILE A 158 -2.12 -32.85 18.29
N ASP A 159 -2.99 -32.22 19.09
CA ASP A 159 -4.19 -31.52 18.61
C ASP A 159 -3.84 -30.37 17.66
N PHE A 160 -2.73 -29.67 17.91
CA PHE A 160 -2.23 -28.60 17.04
C PHE A 160 -1.73 -29.15 15.70
N ILE A 161 -0.98 -30.26 15.71
CA ILE A 161 -0.53 -30.92 14.48
C ILE A 161 -1.72 -31.37 13.62
N LEU A 162 -2.75 -31.93 14.26
CA LEU A 162 -3.99 -32.34 13.57
C LEU A 162 -4.76 -31.14 12.98
N GLU A 163 -4.76 -30.00 13.66
CA GLU A 163 -5.36 -28.76 13.15
C GLU A 163 -4.63 -28.26 11.89
N VAL A 164 -3.30 -28.22 11.91
CA VAL A 164 -2.51 -27.80 10.76
C VAL A 164 -2.66 -28.78 9.59
N GLU A 165 -2.63 -30.09 9.84
CA GLU A 165 -2.90 -31.12 8.82
C GLU A 165 -4.29 -30.97 8.21
N LYS A 166 -5.29 -30.63 9.02
CA LYS A 166 -6.65 -30.38 8.54
C LYS A 166 -6.69 -29.17 7.62
N ILE A 167 -6.03 -28.06 7.97
CA ILE A 167 -5.97 -26.87 7.13
C ILE A 167 -5.39 -27.22 5.75
N ILE A 168 -4.26 -27.94 5.71
CA ILE A 168 -3.57 -28.33 4.47
C ILE A 168 -4.47 -29.19 3.56
N ASN A 169 -5.22 -30.13 4.14
CA ASN A 169 -5.96 -31.14 3.38
C ASN A 169 -7.40 -30.76 3.02
N GLU A 170 -7.97 -29.72 3.63
CA GLU A 170 -9.32 -29.24 3.27
C GLU A 170 -9.33 -28.53 1.92
N GLN A 171 -10.30 -28.84 1.04
CA GLN A 171 -10.49 -28.18 -0.27
C GLN A 171 -11.31 -26.88 -0.15
#